data_AF-A0A7J2SAE5-F1
#
_entry.id   AF-A0A7J2SAE5-F1
#
_cell.length_a   1.000
_cell.length_b   1.000
_cell.length_c   1.000
_cell.angle_alpha   90.00
_cell.angle_beta   90.00
_cell.angle_gamma   90.00
#
_symmetry.space_group_name_H-M   'P 1'
#
loop_
_entity.id
_entity.type
_entity.pdbx_description
1 polymer ?
#
loop_
_entity_poly.entity_id
_entity_poly.type
_entity_poly.pdbx_seq_one_letter_code
_entity_poly.pdbx_strand_id
1 'polypeptide(L)'
;MLEKLNELNVQIICVVFEKKKLFNKFPKTDKNKLYNYVAGKLAEYIKLVNTNLEIRIDKSKGKQVFREDFNKYFKEKLMSESKKRVRIHHSYSHAWCGLQFADIVAWACFQKFEHRDDSYITLLNENKIKIYYEN
;
A
#
# COMPACT_ATOMS: atom_id res chain seq x y z
N MET A 1 -10.66 17.41 -0.16
CA MET A 1 -10.92 15.95 -0.11
C MET A 1 -9.95 15.25 0.84
N LEU A 2 -8.63 15.49 0.75
CA LEU A 2 -7.65 15.00 1.72
C LEU A 2 -7.95 15.41 3.16
N GLU A 3 -8.34 16.66 3.40
CA GLU A 3 -8.72 17.14 4.73
C GLU A 3 -9.87 16.35 5.36
N LYS A 4 -10.81 15.83 4.55
CA LYS A 4 -11.92 15.00 5.05
C LYS A 4 -11.42 13.67 5.64
N LEU A 5 -10.22 13.20 5.27
CA LEU A 5 -9.61 12.03 5.91
C LEU A 5 -9.22 12.31 7.37
N ASN A 6 -9.05 13.58 7.74
CA ASN A 6 -8.79 13.96 9.14
C ASN A 6 -10.00 13.73 10.04
N GLU A 7 -11.21 13.59 9.48
CA GLU A 7 -12.43 13.28 10.23
C GLU A 7 -12.64 11.77 10.46
N LEU A 8 -11.98 10.90 9.68
CA LEU A 8 -12.16 9.45 9.74
C LEU A 8 -11.20 8.77 10.73
N ASN A 9 -11.60 7.70 11.40
CA ASN A 9 -10.68 6.88 12.20
C ASN A 9 -9.82 5.98 11.28
N VAL A 10 -8.78 6.57 10.67
CA VAL A 10 -7.88 5.89 9.73
C VAL A 10 -6.43 6.12 10.13
N GLN A 11 -5.60 5.12 9.86
CA GLN A 11 -4.15 5.21 9.90
C GLN A 11 -3.60 4.97 8.48
N ILE A 12 -2.73 5.87 8.04
CA ILE A 12 -2.10 5.84 6.73
C ILE A 12 -0.67 5.34 6.90
N ILE A 13 -0.27 4.39 6.07
CA ILE A 13 1.10 3.89 5.97
C ILE A 13 1.59 4.16 4.56
N CYS A 14 2.66 4.92 4.45
CA CYS A 14 3.36 5.18 3.20
C CYS A 14 4.75 4.55 3.28
N VAL A 15 5.17 3.86 2.21
CA VAL A 15 6.52 3.32 2.09
C VAL A 15 7.17 3.92 0.85
N VAL A 16 8.29 4.60 1.06
CA VAL A 16 9.06 5.30 0.03
C VAL A 16 10.28 4.45 -0.32
N PHE A 17 10.50 4.24 -1.62
CA PHE A 17 11.59 3.40 -2.11
C PHE A 17 12.60 4.20 -2.93
N GLU A 18 13.87 3.88 -2.79
CA GLU A 18 14.89 4.35 -3.72
C GLU A 18 14.81 3.57 -5.05
N LYS A 19 14.28 4.21 -6.10
CA LYS A 19 14.04 3.58 -7.42
C LYS A 19 15.26 2.86 -8.00
N LYS A 20 16.47 3.45 -7.87
CA LYS A 20 17.71 2.87 -8.42
C LYS A 20 18.00 1.49 -7.84
N LYS A 21 17.96 1.36 -6.52
CA LYS A 21 18.22 0.09 -5.83
C LYS A 21 17.12 -0.93 -6.07
N LEU A 22 15.87 -0.47 -6.13
CA LEU A 22 14.74 -1.33 -6.44
C LEU A 22 14.86 -1.98 -7.83
N PHE A 23 15.30 -1.21 -8.84
CA PHE A 23 15.52 -1.73 -10.19
C PHE A 23 16.77 -2.62 -10.32
N ASN A 24 17.77 -2.45 -9.47
CA ASN A 24 18.90 -3.38 -9.39
C ASN A 24 18.45 -4.76 -8.87
N LYS A 25 17.49 -4.78 -7.93
CA LYS A 25 16.95 -6.02 -7.35
C LYS A 25 15.90 -6.70 -8.25
N PHE A 26 15.10 -5.91 -8.95
CA PHE A 26 14.06 -6.38 -9.86
C PHE A 26 14.23 -5.72 -11.24
N PRO A 27 14.71 -6.45 -12.26
CA PRO A 27 14.78 -5.93 -13.61
C PRO A 27 13.41 -5.40 -14.06
N LYS A 28 13.40 -4.34 -14.87
CA LYS A 28 12.16 -3.68 -15.36
C LYS A 28 11.15 -4.63 -16.03
N THR A 29 11.62 -5.79 -16.50
CA THR A 29 10.82 -6.83 -17.15
C THR A 29 9.94 -7.61 -16.18
N ASP A 30 10.25 -7.66 -14.88
CA ASP A 30 9.48 -8.40 -13.87
C ASP A 30 8.61 -7.48 -13.00
N LYS A 31 7.70 -6.74 -13.64
CA LYS A 31 6.76 -5.85 -12.95
C LYS A 31 5.91 -6.60 -11.92
N ASN A 32 5.59 -7.87 -12.16
CA ASN A 32 4.77 -8.63 -11.21
C ASN A 32 5.49 -8.89 -9.89
N LYS A 33 6.74 -9.36 -9.93
CA LYS A 33 7.53 -9.55 -8.70
C LYS A 33 7.84 -8.23 -8.01
N LEU A 34 8.10 -7.16 -8.79
CA LEU A 34 8.29 -5.82 -8.24
C LEU A 34 7.07 -5.37 -7.43
N TYR A 35 5.86 -5.49 -7.99
CA TYR A 35 4.62 -5.15 -7.29
C TYR A 35 4.41 -6.01 -6.04
N ASN A 36 4.67 -7.32 -6.13
CA ASN A 36 4.58 -8.21 -4.97
C ASN A 36 5.54 -7.75 -3.86
N TYR A 37 6.79 -7.44 -4.20
CA TYR A 37 7.80 -6.97 -3.26
C TYR A 37 7.41 -5.68 -2.56
N VAL A 38 7.03 -4.65 -3.34
CA VAL A 38 6.63 -3.34 -2.78
C VAL A 38 5.42 -3.48 -1.86
N ALA A 39 4.40 -4.23 -2.26
CA ALA A 39 3.23 -4.46 -1.42
C ALA A 39 3.55 -5.30 -0.18
N GLY A 40 4.41 -6.32 -0.30
CA GLY A 40 4.86 -7.11 0.84
C GLY A 40 5.66 -6.29 1.85
N LYS A 41 6.48 -5.35 1.39
CA LYS A 41 7.15 -4.37 2.26
C LYS A 41 6.16 -3.50 3.03
N LEU A 42 5.11 -3.02 2.38
CA LEU A 42 4.02 -2.33 3.08
C LEU A 42 3.33 -3.24 4.11
N ALA A 43 3.13 -4.52 3.79
CA ALA A 43 2.51 -5.50 4.70
C ALA A 43 3.31 -5.71 6.00
N GLU A 44 4.65 -5.62 5.95
CA GLU A 44 5.51 -5.75 7.14
C GLU A 44 5.23 -4.66 8.20
N TYR A 45 4.72 -3.49 7.77
CA TYR A 45 4.36 -2.37 8.65
C TYR A 45 2.92 -2.44 9.21
N ILE A 46 2.07 -3.33 8.68
CA ILE A 46 0.72 -3.54 9.17
C ILE A 46 0.77 -4.44 10.41
N LYS A 47 0.74 -3.83 11.59
CA LYS A 47 0.74 -4.52 12.89
C LYS A 47 -0.68 -4.64 13.42
N LEU A 48 -1.31 -5.80 13.21
CA LEU A 48 -2.67 -6.08 13.69
C LEU A 48 -2.68 -7.41 14.45
N VAL A 49 -3.22 -7.38 15.67
CA VAL A 49 -3.28 -8.53 16.59
C VAL A 49 -4.74 -8.97 16.76
N ASN A 50 -4.98 -10.29 16.69
CA ASN A 50 -6.26 -10.94 17.01
C ASN A 50 -7.52 -10.36 16.32
N THR A 51 -7.44 -10.00 15.03
CA THR A 51 -8.57 -9.42 14.28
C THR A 51 -8.78 -10.12 12.93
N ASN A 52 -10.05 -10.27 12.55
CA ASN A 52 -10.42 -10.67 11.18
C ASN A 52 -10.12 -9.52 10.23
N LEU A 53 -9.25 -9.74 9.25
CA LEU A 53 -8.78 -8.68 8.37
C LEU A 53 -9.37 -8.82 6.98
N GLU A 54 -10.04 -7.78 6.53
CA GLU A 54 -10.42 -7.60 5.14
C GLU A 54 -9.45 -6.62 4.48
N ILE A 55 -8.77 -7.08 3.43
CA ILE A 55 -7.81 -6.29 2.66
C ILE A 55 -8.38 -6.09 1.27
N ARG A 56 -8.42 -4.84 0.84
CA ARG A 56 -8.77 -4.48 -0.54
C ARG A 56 -7.56 -3.90 -1.22
N ILE A 57 -7.30 -4.41 -2.41
CA ILE A 57 -6.15 -4.04 -3.24
C ILE A 57 -6.70 -3.60 -4.58
N ASP A 58 -6.19 -2.48 -5.09
CA ASP A 58 -6.59 -2.03 -6.41
C ASP A 58 -6.16 -3.06 -7.47
N LYS A 59 -7.11 -3.35 -8.36
CA LYS A 59 -7.00 -4.46 -9.30
C LYS A 59 -6.02 -4.12 -10.42
N SER A 60 -4.77 -4.46 -10.21
CA SER A 60 -3.67 -4.24 -11.18
C SER A 60 -3.28 -5.49 -11.99
N LYS A 61 -3.76 -6.68 -11.61
CA LYS A 61 -3.35 -7.97 -12.21
C LYS A 61 -4.50 -8.68 -12.93
N GLY A 62 -4.32 -8.89 -14.24
CA GLY A 62 -5.32 -9.51 -15.11
C GLY A 62 -5.45 -11.03 -14.94
N LYS A 63 -4.32 -11.77 -14.95
CA LYS A 63 -4.31 -13.24 -14.84
C LYS A 63 -4.46 -13.70 -13.38
N GLN A 64 -5.24 -14.77 -13.17
CA GLN A 64 -5.52 -15.34 -11.84
C GLN A 64 -4.26 -15.80 -11.11
N VAL A 65 -3.35 -16.49 -11.80
CA VAL A 65 -2.08 -16.96 -11.22
C VAL A 65 -1.28 -15.84 -10.55
N PHE A 66 -1.19 -14.67 -11.19
CA PHE A 66 -0.45 -13.54 -10.61
C PHE A 66 -1.16 -12.91 -9.39
N ARG A 67 -2.49 -13.03 -9.30
CA ARG A 67 -3.25 -12.61 -8.11
C ARG A 67 -3.04 -13.58 -6.96
N GLU A 68 -3.01 -14.88 -7.24
CA GLU A 68 -2.76 -15.93 -6.25
C GLU A 68 -1.33 -15.82 -5.69
N ASP A 69 -0.33 -15.66 -6.55
CA ASP A 69 1.06 -15.43 -6.16
C ASP A 69 1.20 -14.18 -5.30
N PHE A 70 0.56 -13.08 -5.71
CA PHE A 70 0.52 -11.84 -4.93
C PHE A 70 -0.10 -12.09 -3.55
N ASN A 71 -1.27 -12.72 -3.49
CA ASN A 71 -2.01 -12.95 -2.25
C ASN A 71 -1.20 -13.81 -1.28
N LYS A 72 -0.54 -14.86 -1.79
CA LYS A 72 0.33 -15.73 -1.01
C LYS A 72 1.48 -14.92 -0.42
N TYR A 73 2.23 -14.22 -1.25
CA TYR A 73 3.38 -13.42 -0.82
C TYR A 73 2.99 -12.33 0.19
N PHE A 74 1.93 -11.58 -0.08
CA PHE A 74 1.47 -10.51 0.81
C PHE A 74 1.05 -11.07 2.19
N LYS A 75 0.33 -12.20 2.22
CA LYS A 75 -0.04 -12.87 3.49
C LYS A 75 1.17 -13.38 4.27
N GLU A 76 2.19 -13.90 3.59
CA GLU A 76 3.43 -14.34 4.23
C GLU A 76 4.13 -13.18 4.94
N LYS A 77 4.10 -11.98 4.33
CA LYS A 77 4.72 -10.75 4.82
C LYS A 77 3.95 -10.01 5.91
N LEU A 78 2.64 -10.22 6.04
CA LEU A 78 1.86 -9.65 7.14
C LEU A 78 2.42 -10.10 8.49
N MET A 79 2.81 -9.13 9.31
CA MET A 79 3.26 -9.32 10.70
C MET A 79 2.05 -9.48 11.63
N SER A 80 1.23 -10.51 11.39
CA SER A 80 0.04 -10.80 12.17
C SER A 80 -0.03 -12.26 12.57
N GLU A 81 -0.36 -12.53 13.83
CA GLU A 81 -0.71 -13.89 14.31
C GLU A 81 -2.02 -14.39 13.65
N SER A 82 -2.80 -13.47 13.06
CA SER A 82 -4.09 -13.73 12.42
C SER A 82 -3.99 -14.11 10.93
N LYS A 83 -2.83 -14.58 10.42
CA LYS A 83 -2.65 -15.01 9.01
C LYS A 83 -3.77 -15.91 8.48
N LYS A 84 -4.38 -16.73 9.35
CA LYS A 84 -5.49 -17.64 9.01
C LYS A 84 -6.84 -16.96 8.79
N ARG A 85 -7.01 -15.68 9.15
CA ARG A 85 -8.29 -14.94 9.09
C ARG A 85 -8.25 -13.70 8.18
N VAL A 86 -7.31 -13.68 7.23
CA VAL A 86 -7.15 -12.60 6.23
C VAL A 86 -7.88 -12.93 4.94
N ARG A 87 -8.84 -12.08 4.55
CA ARG A 87 -9.51 -12.10 3.25
C ARG A 87 -8.96 -10.96 2.38
N ILE A 88 -8.49 -11.31 1.18
CA ILE A 88 -7.94 -10.34 0.23
C ILE A 88 -8.86 -10.26 -0.99
N HIS A 89 -9.29 -9.05 -1.32
CA HIS A 89 -10.12 -8.75 -2.48
C HIS A 89 -9.37 -7.83 -3.45
N HIS A 90 -9.29 -8.23 -4.71
CA HIS A 90 -8.81 -7.38 -5.79
C HIS A 90 -10.00 -6.63 -6.35
N SER A 91 -10.17 -5.37 -5.94
CA SER A 91 -11.36 -4.57 -6.19
C SER A 91 -11.08 -3.45 -7.18
N TYR A 92 -12.09 -2.99 -7.89
CA TYR A 92 -11.98 -1.80 -8.74
C TYR A 92 -12.10 -0.54 -7.89
N SER A 93 -11.22 0.44 -8.11
CA SER A 93 -11.21 1.72 -7.39
C SER A 93 -12.54 2.47 -7.49
N HIS A 94 -13.21 2.45 -8.64
CA HIS A 94 -14.54 3.08 -8.80
C HIS A 94 -15.65 2.44 -7.95
N ALA A 95 -15.43 1.22 -7.45
CA ALA A 95 -16.41 0.49 -6.62
C ALA A 95 -16.11 0.59 -5.11
N TRP A 96 -14.95 1.13 -4.71
CA TRP A 96 -14.52 1.20 -3.32
C TRP A 96 -13.86 2.54 -3.01
N CYS A 97 -14.54 3.39 -2.24
CA CYS A 97 -14.04 4.71 -1.84
C CYS A 97 -12.68 4.62 -1.11
N GLY A 98 -12.45 3.57 -0.32
CA GLY A 98 -11.16 3.33 0.34
C GLY A 98 -9.98 3.22 -0.63
N LEU A 99 -10.19 2.63 -1.81
CA LEU A 99 -9.14 2.56 -2.85
C LEU A 99 -8.92 3.92 -3.51
N GLN A 100 -9.98 4.69 -3.76
CA GLN A 100 -9.85 6.07 -4.27
C GLN A 100 -9.07 6.96 -3.28
N PHE A 101 -9.33 6.81 -1.98
CA PHE A 101 -8.57 7.50 -0.95
C PHE A 101 -7.11 7.08 -0.94
N ALA A 102 -6.82 5.78 -1.06
CA ALA A 102 -5.46 5.29 -1.15
C ALA A 102 -4.70 5.89 -2.34
N ASP A 103 -5.35 6.00 -3.52
CA ASP A 103 -4.77 6.62 -4.72
C ASP A 103 -4.47 8.11 -4.50
N ILE A 104 -5.38 8.87 -3.90
CA ILE A 104 -5.18 10.30 -3.60
C ILE A 104 -4.02 10.50 -2.62
N VAL A 105 -3.94 9.67 -1.58
CA VAL A 105 -2.84 9.73 -0.60
C VAL A 105 -1.51 9.33 -1.26
N ALA A 106 -1.51 8.31 -2.10
CA ALA A 106 -0.32 7.89 -2.85
C ALA A 106 0.16 9.02 -3.78
N TRP A 107 -0.75 9.72 -4.44
CA TRP A 107 -0.43 10.89 -5.27
C TRP A 107 0.14 12.06 -4.45
N ALA A 108 -0.45 12.38 -3.28
CA ALA A 108 0.09 13.41 -2.39
C ALA A 108 1.52 13.07 -1.91
N CYS A 109 1.77 11.80 -1.58
CA CYS A 109 3.12 11.34 -1.25
C CYS A 109 4.07 11.47 -2.45
N PHE A 110 3.62 11.11 -3.65
CA PHE A 110 4.39 11.26 -4.87
C PHE A 110 4.79 12.73 -5.13
N GLN A 111 3.87 13.69 -4.95
CA GLN A 111 4.18 15.12 -5.06
C GLN A 111 5.31 15.53 -4.09
N LYS A 112 5.23 15.09 -2.83
CA LYS A 112 6.27 15.39 -1.84
C LYS A 112 7.64 14.85 -2.25
N PHE A 113 7.72 13.56 -2.59
CA PHE A 113 9.01 12.90 -2.75
C PHE A 113 9.64 13.08 -4.13
N GLU A 114 8.83 13.21 -5.18
CA GLU A 114 9.32 13.30 -6.56
C GLU A 114 9.32 14.74 -7.08
N HIS A 115 8.45 15.61 -6.56
CA HIS A 115 8.34 17.01 -6.98
C HIS A 115 8.74 18.02 -5.90
N ARG A 116 9.08 17.56 -4.68
CA ARG A 116 9.39 18.42 -3.53
C ARG A 116 8.23 19.35 -3.16
N ASP A 117 7.00 18.93 -3.45
CA ASP A 117 5.78 19.66 -3.13
C ASP A 117 5.03 18.91 -2.03
N ASP A 118 5.19 19.37 -0.79
CA ASP A 118 4.53 18.78 0.37
C ASP A 118 3.16 19.41 0.68
N SER A 119 2.72 20.39 -0.10
CA SER A 119 1.50 21.16 0.16
C SER A 119 0.26 20.27 0.33
N TYR A 120 0.20 19.16 -0.40
CA TYR A 120 -0.90 18.20 -0.32
C TYR A 120 -0.81 17.27 0.89
N ILE A 121 0.38 16.79 1.23
CA ILE A 121 0.51 15.84 2.33
C ILE A 121 0.32 16.53 3.69
N THR A 122 0.67 17.82 3.77
CA THR A 122 0.52 18.65 4.96
C THR A 122 -0.96 18.93 5.29
N LEU A 123 -1.88 18.68 4.34
CA LEU A 123 -3.32 18.68 4.61
C LEU A 123 -3.78 17.50 5.47
N LEU A 124 -2.95 16.44 5.63
CA LEU A 124 -3.24 15.33 6.52
C LEU A 124 -2.64 15.58 7.91
N ASN A 125 -3.38 15.24 8.95
CA ASN A 125 -2.85 15.32 10.32
C ASN A 125 -1.63 14.41 10.46
N GLU A 126 -0.54 14.95 10.99
CA GLU A 126 0.73 14.22 11.15
C GLU A 126 0.60 12.93 11.97
N ASN A 127 -0.32 12.88 12.93
CA ASN A 127 -0.57 11.70 13.75
C ASN A 127 -1.25 10.55 12.99
N LYS A 128 -1.80 10.80 11.80
CA LYS A 128 -2.49 9.77 10.99
C LYS A 128 -1.56 9.09 9.99
N ILE A 129 -0.49 9.75 9.55
CA ILE A 129 0.40 9.24 8.51
C ILE A 129 1.73 8.79 9.08
N LYS A 130 2.14 7.57 8.74
CA LYS A 130 3.47 7.04 9.03
C LYS A 130 4.19 6.78 7.72
N ILE A 131 5.36 7.41 7.56
CA ILE A 131 6.20 7.28 6.37
C ILE A 131 7.42 6.45 6.72
N TYR A 132 7.63 5.37 5.97
CA TYR A 132 8.78 4.49 6.08
C TYR A 132 9.64 4.60 4.84
N TYR A 133 10.95 4.45 5.00
CA TYR A 133 11.93 4.52 3.91
C TYR A 133 12.58 3.15 3.74
N GLU A 134 12.44 2.57 2.56
CA GLU A 134 13.12 1.33 2.18
C GLU A 134 14.32 1.70 1.29
N ASN A 135 15.49 1.49 1.87
CA ASN A 135 16.79 1.71 1.25
C ASN A 135 17.30 0.51 0.48
#